data_AF-A0A9E6JRB7-F1
#
_entry.id   AF-A0A9E6JRB7-F1
#
_cell.length_a   1.000
_cell.length_b   1.000
_cell.length_c   1.000
_cell.angle_alpha   90.00
_cell.angle_beta   90.00
_cell.angle_gamma   90.00
#
_symmetry.space_group_name_H-M   'P 1'
#
loop_
_entity.id
_entity.type
_entity.pdbx_description
1 polymer ?
#
loop_
_entity_poly.entity_id
_entity_poly.type
_entity_poly.pdbx_seq_one_letter_code
_entity_poly.pdbx_strand_id
1 'polypeptide(L)'
;MCSFGTDNKKRIIIGAHDDVCDQQEGADDNASGVIGLLELSRLLKGQKLNYRIDLVAYSLEEPPYFKTEYMGSYIHAKSLVESKADVYGMVSLEMIGYFKDEKKSQSYPIKPLSILYGNKGNFITLVKKNSETTVNILTKT
;
A
#
# COMPACT_ATOMS: atom_id res chain seq x y z
N MET A 1 8.27 -7.73 -9.41
CA MET A 1 6.83 -7.80 -9.76
C MET A 1 6.42 -9.24 -10.02
N CYS A 2 5.24 -9.64 -9.57
CA CYS A 2 4.61 -10.93 -9.87
C CYS A 2 3.15 -10.69 -10.29
N SER A 3 2.59 -11.51 -11.18
CA SER A 3 1.21 -11.37 -11.67
C SER A 3 0.41 -12.67 -11.47
N PHE A 4 -0.84 -12.54 -11.04
CA PHE A 4 -1.81 -13.63 -10.89
C PHE A 4 -3.03 -13.38 -11.75
N GLY A 5 -3.72 -14.45 -12.19
CA GLY A 5 -4.94 -14.35 -13.00
C GLY A 5 -4.69 -13.69 -14.36
N THR A 6 -3.55 -14.00 -15.00
CA THR A 6 -3.03 -13.34 -16.22
C THR A 6 -3.92 -13.47 -17.45
N ASP A 7 -4.89 -14.38 -17.44
CA ASP A 7 -5.90 -14.53 -18.49
C ASP A 7 -6.87 -13.32 -18.54
N ASN A 8 -6.97 -12.57 -17.44
CA ASN A 8 -7.77 -11.35 -17.38
C ASN A 8 -6.98 -10.15 -17.94
N LYS A 9 -7.62 -9.34 -18.78
CA LYS A 9 -7.02 -8.10 -19.31
C LYS A 9 -6.97 -6.98 -18.27
N LYS A 10 -8.09 -6.79 -17.57
CA LYS A 10 -8.26 -5.74 -16.57
C LYS A 10 -7.52 -6.11 -15.29
N ARG A 11 -6.70 -5.19 -14.79
CA ARG A 11 -5.77 -5.47 -13.69
C ARG A 11 -5.93 -4.55 -12.48
N ILE A 12 -5.64 -5.09 -11.31
CA ILE A 12 -5.48 -4.37 -10.04
C ILE A 12 -3.98 -4.42 -9.69
N ILE A 13 -3.41 -3.27 -9.34
CA ILE A 13 -2.04 -3.20 -8.85
C ILE A 13 -2.07 -3.20 -7.32
N ILE A 14 -1.25 -4.00 -6.67
CA ILE A 14 -1.00 -3.93 -5.23
C ILE A 14 0.49 -3.68 -5.05
N GLY A 15 0.84 -2.55 -4.44
CA GLY A 15 2.21 -2.08 -4.31
C GLY A 15 2.64 -1.89 -2.86
N ALA A 16 3.94 -1.95 -2.62
CA ALA A 16 4.63 -1.50 -1.41
C ALA A 16 6.04 -1.06 -1.83
N HIS A 17 6.69 -0.17 -1.09
CA HIS A 17 8.10 0.15 -1.38
C HIS A 17 9.06 -0.75 -0.60
N ASP A 18 10.23 -1.01 -1.18
CA ASP A 18 11.26 -1.90 -0.63
C ASP A 18 12.55 -1.19 -0.21
N ASP A 19 12.65 0.12 -0.44
CA ASP A 19 13.70 0.98 0.08
C ASP A 19 13.38 1.54 1.47
N VAL A 20 14.39 2.14 2.11
CA VAL A 20 14.35 2.68 3.46
C VAL A 20 14.94 4.08 3.50
N CYS A 21 14.40 4.96 4.34
CA CYS A 21 14.93 6.31 4.55
C CYS A 21 16.14 6.33 5.48
N ASP A 22 17.27 6.78 4.94
CA ASP A 22 18.54 6.99 5.64
C ASP A 22 19.03 5.75 6.41
N GLN A 23 19.36 5.87 7.70
CA GLN A 23 19.88 4.78 8.53
C GLN A 23 18.78 4.05 9.32
N GLN A 24 17.51 4.21 8.94
CA GLN A 24 16.40 3.52 9.61
C GLN A 24 16.44 2.02 9.32
N GLU A 25 15.88 1.21 10.22
CA GLU A 25 15.80 -0.25 10.02
C GLU A 25 14.73 -0.66 9.00
N GLY A 26 13.71 0.18 8.79
CA GLY A 26 12.67 0.00 7.78
C GLY A 26 11.67 -1.15 8.03
N ALA A 27 11.60 -1.65 9.27
CA ALA A 27 10.75 -2.79 9.62
C ALA A 27 9.25 -2.54 9.33
N ASP A 28 8.73 -1.39 9.78
CA ASP A 28 7.35 -0.99 9.49
C ASP A 28 7.26 -0.19 8.19
N ASP A 29 8.24 0.69 7.92
CA ASP A 29 8.33 1.56 6.76
C ASP A 29 9.52 1.15 5.84
N ASN A 30 9.35 0.23 4.90
CA ASN A 30 8.09 -0.47 4.58
C ASN A 30 8.25 -1.98 4.32
N ALA A 31 9.17 -2.62 5.03
CA ALA A 31 9.30 -4.08 4.99
C ALA A 31 7.99 -4.80 5.34
N SER A 32 7.16 -4.20 6.20
CA SER A 32 5.81 -4.69 6.51
C SER A 32 4.91 -4.79 5.27
N GLY A 33 4.90 -3.76 4.40
CA GLY A 33 4.17 -3.77 3.14
C GLY A 33 4.68 -4.83 2.18
N VAL A 34 6.01 -5.01 2.09
CA VAL A 34 6.63 -6.07 1.28
C VAL A 34 6.23 -7.47 1.76
N ILE A 35 6.21 -7.70 3.08
CA ILE A 35 5.70 -8.96 3.66
C ILE A 35 4.23 -9.15 3.29
N GLY A 36 3.41 -8.09 3.30
CA GLY A 36 2.05 -8.11 2.80
C GLY A 36 1.95 -8.61 1.36
N LEU A 37 2.82 -8.14 0.46
CA LEU A 37 2.89 -8.64 -0.92
C LEU A 37 3.26 -10.13 -1.00
N LEU A 38 4.21 -10.58 -0.18
CA LEU A 38 4.63 -11.99 -0.14
C LEU A 38 3.50 -12.91 0.35
N GLU A 39 2.76 -12.49 1.37
CA GLU A 39 1.62 -13.25 1.89
C GLU A 39 0.45 -13.26 0.90
N LEU A 40 0.17 -12.14 0.23
CA LEU A 40 -0.81 -12.09 -0.85
C LEU A 40 -0.41 -13.03 -2.00
N SER A 41 0.87 -13.10 -2.37
CA SER A 41 1.36 -14.05 -3.38
C SER A 41 1.03 -15.50 -3.00
N ARG A 42 1.22 -15.86 -1.72
CA ARG A 42 0.86 -17.18 -1.19
C ARG A 42 -0.65 -17.43 -1.27
N LEU A 43 -1.48 -16.45 -0.89
CA LEU A 43 -2.94 -16.57 -0.88
C LEU A 43 -3.56 -16.61 -2.27
N LEU A 44 -3.00 -15.88 -3.24
CA LEU A 44 -3.50 -15.81 -4.62
C LEU A 44 -3.12 -17.03 -5.46
N LYS A 45 -2.12 -17.81 -5.04
CA LYS A 45 -1.68 -19.01 -5.75
C LYS A 45 -2.83 -20.01 -5.90
N GLY A 46 -3.14 -20.37 -7.14
CA GLY A 46 -4.18 -21.35 -7.47
C GLY A 46 -5.61 -20.83 -7.37
N GLN A 47 -5.81 -19.55 -7.07
CA GLN A 47 -7.15 -18.95 -7.01
C GLN A 47 -7.68 -18.60 -8.40
N LYS A 48 -8.98 -18.77 -8.60
CA LYS A 48 -9.68 -18.24 -9.77
C LYS A 48 -10.00 -16.76 -9.53
N LEU A 49 -9.41 -15.88 -10.32
CA LEU A 49 -9.51 -14.43 -10.14
C LEU A 49 -10.35 -13.78 -11.25
N ASN A 50 -11.14 -12.76 -10.90
CA ASN A 50 -11.93 -11.96 -11.84
C ASN A 50 -11.12 -10.82 -12.48
N TYR A 51 -9.93 -10.54 -11.94
CA TYR A 51 -9.00 -9.53 -12.41
C TYR A 51 -7.60 -10.12 -12.42
N ARG A 52 -6.73 -9.56 -13.27
CA ARG A 52 -5.29 -9.77 -13.14
C ARG A 52 -4.83 -8.98 -11.91
N ILE A 53 -4.01 -9.58 -11.06
CA ILE A 53 -3.46 -8.91 -9.88
C ILE A 53 -1.94 -8.84 -10.06
N ASP A 54 -1.41 -7.62 -10.11
CA ASP A 54 0.03 -7.37 -10.19
C ASP A 54 0.52 -6.93 -8.81
N LEU A 55 1.39 -7.75 -8.20
CA LEU A 55 2.07 -7.46 -6.94
C LEU A 55 3.44 -6.83 -7.24
N VAL A 56 3.68 -5.63 -6.73
CA VAL A 56 4.85 -4.82 -7.12
C VAL A 56 5.56 -4.24 -5.91
N ALA A 57 6.82 -4.63 -5.71
CA ALA A 57 7.74 -3.91 -4.84
C ALA A 57 8.35 -2.76 -5.63
N TYR A 58 8.28 -1.54 -5.09
CA TYR A 58 8.83 -0.33 -5.69
C TYR A 58 10.08 0.12 -4.95
N SER A 59 11.09 0.54 -5.70
CA SER A 59 12.26 1.18 -5.10
C SER A 59 12.20 2.69 -5.27
N LEU A 60 13.03 3.38 -4.49
CA LEU A 60 13.23 4.83 -4.54
C LEU A 60 11.96 5.62 -4.18
N GLU A 61 11.16 5.12 -3.24
CA GLU A 61 10.09 5.90 -2.63
C GLU A 61 10.69 7.02 -1.78
N GLU A 62 11.73 6.72 -1.02
CA GLU A 62 12.25 7.58 0.04
C GLU A 62 13.17 8.70 -0.50
N PRO A 63 13.45 9.75 0.30
CA PRO A 63 14.46 10.75 -0.05
C PRO A 63 15.81 10.08 -0.38
N PRO A 64 16.52 10.55 -1.42
CA PRO A 64 16.34 11.82 -2.12
C PRO A 64 15.38 11.79 -3.31
N TYR A 65 14.77 10.64 -3.64
CA TYR A 65 13.95 10.47 -4.85
C TYR A 65 12.45 10.66 -4.61
N PHE A 66 12.03 10.74 -3.35
CA PHE A 66 10.65 11.02 -2.97
C PHE A 66 10.02 12.17 -3.76
N LYS A 67 8.85 11.88 -4.34
CA LYS A 67 8.06 12.79 -5.18
C LYS A 67 8.74 13.23 -6.48
N THR A 68 9.65 12.43 -7.03
CA THR A 68 10.27 12.68 -8.34
C THR A 68 9.85 11.66 -9.40
N GLU A 69 10.21 11.90 -10.66
CA GLU A 69 9.98 10.96 -11.76
C GLU A 69 10.91 9.73 -11.75
N TYR A 70 11.90 9.74 -10.85
CA TYR A 70 12.86 8.64 -10.70
C TYR A 70 12.34 7.51 -9.81
N MET A 71 11.22 7.72 -9.10
CA MET A 71 10.60 6.70 -8.26
C MET A 71 10.19 5.49 -9.11
N GLY A 72 10.41 4.27 -8.61
CA GLY A 72 10.00 3.05 -9.30
C GLY A 72 8.49 3.01 -9.58
N SER A 73 7.68 3.57 -8.67
CA SER A 73 6.23 3.72 -8.83
C SER A 73 5.85 4.65 -9.98
N TYR A 74 6.57 5.77 -10.17
CA TYR A 74 6.35 6.69 -11.28
C TYR A 74 6.67 6.02 -12.62
N ILE A 75 7.84 5.38 -12.72
CA ILE A 75 8.28 4.68 -13.93
C ILE A 75 7.29 3.56 -14.29
N HIS A 76 6.84 2.79 -13.31
CA HIS A 76 5.85 1.74 -13.54
C HIS A 76 4.50 2.32 -14.01
N ALA A 77 3.99 3.36 -13.34
CA ALA A 77 2.75 4.02 -13.75
C ALA A 77 2.84 4.58 -15.19
N LYS A 78 3.95 5.21 -15.54
CA LYS A 78 4.23 5.68 -16.91
C LYS A 78 4.19 4.52 -17.92
N SER A 79 4.84 3.39 -17.61
CA SER A 79 4.83 2.21 -18.48
C SER A 79 3.42 1.61 -18.69
N LEU A 80 2.55 1.67 -17.68
CA LEU A 80 1.17 1.20 -17.76
C LEU A 80 0.33 2.09 -18.68
N VAL A 81 0.57 3.41 -18.64
CA VAL A 81 -0.06 4.38 -19.55
C VAL A 81 0.41 4.18 -20.98
N GLU A 82 1.73 4.08 -21.21
CA GLU A 82 2.33 3.90 -22.53
C GLU A 82 1.89 2.60 -23.20
N SER A 83 1.78 1.52 -22.42
CA SER A 83 1.26 0.22 -22.89
C SER A 83 -0.27 0.16 -23.01
N LYS A 84 -0.99 1.23 -22.66
CA LYS A 84 -2.46 1.30 -22.64
C LYS A 84 -3.09 0.17 -21.83
N ALA A 85 -2.49 -0.16 -20.68
CA ALA A 85 -2.99 -1.22 -19.80
C ALA A 85 -4.36 -0.84 -19.20
N ASP A 86 -5.31 -1.78 -19.18
CA ASP A 86 -6.62 -1.61 -18.53
C ASP A 86 -6.49 -1.78 -17.01
N VAL A 87 -6.21 -0.68 -16.30
CA VAL A 87 -6.02 -0.66 -14.85
C VAL A 87 -7.33 -0.26 -14.16
N TYR A 88 -7.84 -1.14 -13.29
CA TYR A 88 -8.99 -0.83 -12.44
C TYR A 88 -8.64 0.14 -11.31
N GLY A 89 -7.47 -0.05 -10.69
CA GLY A 89 -7.00 0.75 -9.58
C GLY A 89 -5.71 0.19 -8.97
N MET A 90 -5.20 0.91 -7.97
CA MET A 90 -3.99 0.56 -7.23
C MET A 90 -4.24 0.64 -5.72
N VAL A 91 -3.72 -0.32 -4.97
CA VAL A 91 -3.66 -0.33 -3.51
C VAL A 91 -2.20 -0.26 -3.08
N SER A 92 -1.84 0.73 -2.26
CA SER A 92 -0.51 0.80 -1.61
C SER A 92 -0.60 0.22 -0.21
N LEU A 93 0.30 -0.70 0.12
CA LEU A 93 0.49 -1.23 1.47
C LEU A 93 1.62 -0.41 2.10
N GLU A 94 1.31 0.37 3.11
CA GLU A 94 2.25 1.27 3.80
C GLU A 94 2.09 1.09 5.30
N MET A 95 3.18 0.75 6.01
CA MET A 95 3.22 0.71 7.47
C MET A 95 2.12 -0.16 8.11
N ILE A 96 2.13 -1.45 7.79
CA ILE A 96 1.10 -2.43 8.20
C ILE A 96 1.59 -3.44 9.25
N GLY A 97 2.78 -3.25 9.81
CA GLY A 97 3.45 -4.18 10.72
C GLY A 97 3.46 -3.75 12.18
N TYR A 98 3.26 -2.46 12.47
CA TYR A 98 3.29 -1.92 13.82
C TYR A 98 1.90 -1.59 14.37
N PHE A 99 1.67 -1.92 15.65
CA PHE A 99 0.50 -1.48 16.39
C PHE A 99 0.82 -1.21 17.85
N LYS A 100 0.00 -0.39 18.51
CA LYS A 100 0.15 -0.01 19.92
C LYS A 100 -1.21 0.20 20.58
N ASP A 101 -1.60 -0.68 21.51
CA ASP A 101 -2.95 -0.70 22.11
C ASP A 101 -3.10 0.19 23.37
N GLU A 102 -2.05 0.90 23.78
CA GLU A 102 -2.11 1.81 24.91
C GLU A 102 -2.92 3.08 24.60
N LYS A 103 -3.58 3.63 25.62
CA LYS A 103 -4.29 4.91 25.48
C LYS A 103 -3.32 6.00 25.03
N LYS A 104 -3.75 6.82 24.06
CA LYS A 104 -2.97 7.94 23.49
C LYS A 104 -1.72 7.49 22.71
N SER A 105 -1.67 6.25 22.23
CA SER A 105 -0.60 5.78 21.35
C SER A 105 -0.73 6.30 19.92
N GLN A 106 -1.93 6.67 19.48
CA GLN A 106 -2.16 7.25 18.15
C GLN A 106 -2.16 8.78 18.19
N SER A 107 -1.32 9.38 17.36
CA SER A 107 -1.32 10.81 17.09
C SER A 107 -1.87 11.09 15.69
N TYR A 108 -2.56 12.21 15.53
CA TYR A 108 -3.11 12.63 14.24
C TYR A 108 -2.68 14.08 13.93
N PRO A 109 -2.46 14.43 12.65
CA PRO A 109 -2.18 15.81 12.28
C PRO A 109 -3.36 16.76 12.57
N ILE A 110 -4.60 16.23 12.57
CA ILE A 110 -5.84 16.99 12.80
C ILE A 110 -6.56 16.41 14.02
N LYS A 111 -6.68 17.20 15.10
CA LYS A 111 -7.24 16.76 16.40
C LYS A 111 -8.62 16.10 16.32
N PRO A 112 -9.61 16.61 15.54
CA PRO A 112 -10.90 15.94 15.36
C PRO A 112 -10.85 14.46 14.95
N LEU A 113 -9.79 14.00 14.27
CA LEU A 113 -9.66 12.60 13.86
C LEU A 113 -9.55 11.66 15.06
N SER A 114 -8.95 12.11 16.16
CA SER A 114 -8.84 11.30 17.39
C SER A 114 -10.19 11.04 18.08
N ILE A 115 -11.19 11.90 17.82
CA ILE A 115 -12.56 11.72 18.33
C ILE A 115 -13.28 10.67 17.48
N LEU A 116 -13.06 10.69 16.16
CA LEU A 116 -13.73 9.82 15.21
C LEU A 116 -13.15 8.40 15.19
N TYR A 117 -11.82 8.28 15.25
CA TYR A 117 -11.10 7.00 15.10
C TYR A 117 -10.51 6.48 16.41
N GLY A 118 -10.66 7.23 17.51
CA GLY A 118 -10.04 6.90 18.80
C GLY A 118 -8.57 7.30 18.87
N ASN A 119 -7.92 6.95 19.98
CA ASN A 119 -6.57 7.40 20.32
C ASN A 119 -5.56 6.25 20.53
N LYS A 120 -5.90 5.04 20.07
CA LYS A 120 -5.06 3.84 20.09
C LYS A 120 -4.64 3.50 18.67
N GLY A 121 -3.37 3.19 18.42
CA GLY A 121 -2.85 2.82 17.11
C GLY A 121 -2.96 1.31 16.88
N ASN A 122 -4.17 0.75 16.96
CA ASN A 122 -4.43 -0.69 16.90
C ASN A 122 -5.33 -1.08 15.70
N PHE A 123 -5.16 -0.38 14.59
CA PHE A 123 -6.00 -0.52 13.40
C PHE A 123 -5.21 -0.25 12.12
N ILE A 124 -5.72 -0.70 10.98
CA ILE A 124 -5.22 -0.32 9.65
C ILE A 124 -6.11 0.77 9.08
N THR A 125 -5.54 1.81 8.49
CA THR A 125 -6.31 2.87 7.82
C THR A 125 -6.39 2.61 6.32
N LEU A 126 -7.59 2.71 5.73
CA LEU A 126 -7.73 2.77 4.28
C LEU A 126 -7.91 4.22 3.84
N VAL A 127 -6.92 4.79 3.16
CA VAL A 127 -7.03 6.14 2.60
C VAL A 127 -7.37 6.05 1.11
N LYS A 128 -8.47 6.67 0.72
CA LYS A 128 -8.84 6.85 -0.70
C LYS A 128 -8.82 8.33 -1.03
N LYS A 129 -8.09 8.71 -2.08
CA LYS A 129 -8.14 10.06 -2.62
C LYS A 129 -9.40 10.23 -3.47
N ASN A 130 -10.49 10.70 -2.87
CA ASN A 130 -11.69 11.21 -3.56
C ASN A 130 -12.01 12.62 -3.02
N SER A 131 -12.59 13.49 -3.86
CA SER A 131 -12.96 14.87 -3.51
C SER A 131 -13.94 14.99 -2.34
N GLU A 132 -14.61 13.90 -1.94
CA GLU A 132 -15.47 13.85 -0.77
C GLU A 132 -15.40 12.45 -0.11
N THR A 133 -15.04 12.45 1.18
CA THR A 133 -15.30 11.42 2.21
C THR A 133 -14.45 10.14 2.31
N THR A 134 -14.01 9.94 3.57
CA THR A 134 -13.35 8.83 4.27
C THR A 134 -13.84 7.41 3.94
N VAL A 135 -12.90 6.46 3.85
CA VAL A 135 -13.19 5.03 3.96
C VAL A 135 -12.56 4.50 5.27
N ASN A 136 -13.37 4.04 6.22
CA ASN A 136 -12.87 3.34 7.40
C ASN A 136 -12.91 1.84 7.14
N ILE A 137 -11.76 1.16 7.16
CA ILE A 137 -11.71 -0.29 7.40
C ILE A 137 -11.17 -0.50 8.81
N LEU A 138 -12.08 -0.70 9.77
CA LEU A 138 -11.74 -1.16 11.10
C LEU A 138 -11.55 -2.69 11.05
N THR A 139 -10.32 -3.15 10.88
CA THR A 139 -9.99 -4.52 11.30
C THR A 139 -9.64 -4.47 12.78
N LYS A 140 -10.62 -4.81 13.61
CA LYS A 140 -10.41 -5.11 15.02
C LYS A 140 -9.78 -6.51 15.09
N THR A 141 -8.51 -6.61 15.46
CA THR A 141 -7.98 -7.84 16.05
C THR A 141 -8.40 -7.94 17.52
#